data_AF-A0A2V8EHR4-F1
#
_entry.id   AF-A0A2V8EHR4-F1
#
_cell.length_a   1.000
_cell.length_b   1.000
_cell.length_c   1.000
_cell.angle_alpha   90.00
_cell.angle_beta   90.00
_cell.angle_gamma   90.00
#
_symmetry.space_group_name_H-M   'P 1'
#
loop_
_entity.id
_entity.type
_entity.pdbx_description
1 polymer ?
#
loop_
_entity_poly.entity_id
_entity_poly.type
_entity_poly.pdbx_seq_one_letter_code
_entity_poly.pdbx_strand_id
1 'polypeptide(L)'
;MLGTFLRGPNWNFFGPFEFWDIHKLAALTNINLAEYIWVRGFRTALPANWFIREIFGIVLVLLYVFVVPVILARGAFKGYYERLGGPRYYVTVFLFLMMMSLPIKMLARWIFNLKYIVAIPEFFFNI
;
A
#
# COMPACT_ATOMS: atom_id res chain seq x y z
N MET A 1 -16.29 5.16 -11.74
CA MET A 1 -17.25 5.10 -10.63
C MET A 1 -16.96 3.88 -9.74
N LEU A 2 -15.74 3.79 -9.18
CA LEU A 2 -15.35 2.73 -8.23
C LEU A 2 -15.05 3.43 -6.90
N GLY A 3 -15.74 3.06 -5.84
CA GLY A 3 -15.54 3.61 -4.49
C GLY A 3 -16.57 4.63 -3.98
N THR A 4 -17.69 4.83 -4.67
CA THR A 4 -18.82 5.65 -4.17
C THR A 4 -19.79 4.87 -3.29
N PHE A 5 -19.86 3.54 -3.41
CA PHE A 5 -20.87 2.73 -2.72
C PHE A 5 -20.75 2.76 -1.19
N LEU A 6 -19.53 2.81 -0.67
CA LEU A 6 -19.24 2.85 0.78
C LEU A 6 -18.93 4.29 1.27
N ARG A 7 -19.23 5.32 0.47
CA ARG A 7 -19.05 6.72 0.86
C ARG A 7 -20.39 7.38 1.11
N GLY A 8 -20.49 8.07 2.25
CA GLY A 8 -21.72 8.74 2.65
C GLY A 8 -21.89 10.16 2.15
N PRO A 9 -22.97 10.83 2.60
CA PRO A 9 -23.26 12.24 2.27
C PRO A 9 -22.09 13.17 2.56
N ASN A 10 -21.34 12.90 3.63
CA ASN A 10 -20.14 13.67 4.03
C ASN A 10 -18.85 13.21 3.35
N TRP A 11 -18.93 12.35 2.35
CA TRP A 11 -17.77 11.72 1.71
C TRP A 11 -16.88 10.87 2.63
N ASN A 12 -17.31 10.66 3.88
CA ASN A 12 -16.71 9.74 4.83
C ASN A 12 -16.99 8.30 4.45
N PHE A 13 -16.07 7.41 4.82
CA PHE A 13 -16.22 5.97 4.59
C PHE A 13 -17.12 5.33 5.65
N PHE A 14 -18.02 4.47 5.19
CA PHE A 14 -18.95 3.69 6.00
C PHE A 14 -18.73 2.21 5.70
N GLY A 15 -18.60 1.40 6.74
CA GLY A 15 -18.49 -0.05 6.58
C GLY A 15 -19.77 -0.67 5.99
N PRO A 16 -19.73 -1.93 5.49
CA PRO A 16 -20.87 -2.60 4.88
C PRO A 16 -22.13 -2.71 5.76
N PHE A 17 -21.99 -2.50 7.08
CA PHE A 17 -23.07 -2.58 8.08
C PHE A 17 -23.17 -1.33 8.96
N GLU A 18 -22.53 -0.22 8.56
CA GLU A 18 -22.53 1.01 9.32
C GLU A 18 -23.60 1.98 8.81
N PHE A 19 -24.37 2.59 9.72
CA PHE A 19 -25.37 3.59 9.34
C PHE A 19 -24.71 4.88 8.85
N TRP A 20 -25.31 5.49 7.83
CA TRP A 20 -24.87 6.74 7.22
C TRP A 20 -25.20 7.96 8.07
N ASP A 21 -24.42 8.18 9.13
CA ASP A 21 -24.53 9.37 9.97
C ASP A 21 -23.78 10.58 9.38
N ILE A 22 -24.50 11.69 9.21
CA ILE A 22 -24.03 12.99 8.71
C ILE A 22 -23.24 13.75 9.80
N HIS A 23 -23.23 13.29 11.05
CA HIS A 23 -22.41 13.89 12.11
C HIS A 23 -21.18 13.06 12.45
N LYS A 24 -20.94 11.96 11.73
CA LYS A 24 -19.72 11.16 11.89
C LYS A 24 -18.49 11.96 11.46
N LEU A 25 -17.76 12.47 12.44
CA LEU A 25 -16.42 13.02 12.28
C LEU A 25 -15.41 11.88 12.27
N ALA A 26 -15.27 11.20 11.13
CA ALA A 26 -14.14 10.32 10.90
C ALA A 26 -12.88 11.19 10.77
N ALA A 27 -12.18 11.44 11.86
CA ALA A 27 -10.85 12.04 11.80
C ALA A 27 -9.93 11.01 11.13
N LEU A 28 -9.79 11.08 9.80
CA LEU A 28 -8.76 10.34 9.09
C LEU A 28 -7.40 10.90 9.55
N THR A 29 -6.89 10.36 10.66
CA THR A 29 -5.51 10.62 11.08
C THR A 29 -4.62 10.02 10.01
N ASN A 30 -4.13 10.90 9.16
CA ASN A 30 -3.30 10.55 8.03
C ASN A 30 -1.90 10.18 8.54
N ILE A 31 -1.69 8.89 8.77
CA ILE A 31 -0.41 8.39 9.29
C ILE A 31 0.37 7.80 8.13
N ASN A 32 1.66 8.15 8.06
CA ASN A 32 2.60 7.59 7.09
C ASN A 32 3.21 6.29 7.64
N LEU A 33 3.66 5.39 6.76
CA LEU A 33 4.30 4.15 7.17
C LEU A 33 5.55 4.40 8.05
N ALA A 34 6.35 5.41 7.70
CA ALA A 34 7.53 5.79 8.49
C ALA A 34 7.15 6.16 9.93
N GLU A 35 6.04 6.90 10.13
CA GLU A 35 5.55 7.24 11.46
C GLU A 35 5.08 6.00 12.23
N TYR A 36 4.43 5.04 11.54
CA TYR A 36 4.03 3.79 12.16
C TYR A 36 5.24 2.99 12.67
N ILE A 37 6.32 2.91 11.88
CA ILE A 37 7.52 2.14 12.24
C ILE A 37 8.36 2.88 13.30
N TRP A 38 8.72 4.14 13.03
CA TRP A 38 9.63 4.89 13.90
C TRP A 38 8.97 5.39 15.19
N VAL A 39 7.75 5.93 15.10
CA VAL A 39 7.07 6.52 16.27
C VAL A 39 6.33 5.46 17.08
N ARG A 40 5.56 4.57 16.43
CA ARG A 40 4.79 3.55 17.18
C ARG A 40 5.60 2.28 17.48
N GLY A 41 6.47 1.86 16.57
CA GLY A 41 7.35 0.70 16.77
C GLY A 41 8.55 1.03 17.65
N PHE A 42 9.42 1.93 17.19
CA PHE A 42 10.67 2.25 17.89
C PHE A 42 10.55 3.31 18.99
N ARG A 43 9.40 4.01 19.10
CA ARG A 43 9.20 5.12 20.05
C ARG A 43 10.26 6.22 19.94
N THR A 44 10.82 6.41 18.75
CA THR A 44 11.82 7.43 18.46
C THR A 44 11.19 8.55 17.62
N ALA A 45 11.75 9.76 17.72
CA ALA A 45 11.41 10.85 16.82
C ALA A 45 11.74 10.48 15.36
N LEU A 46 11.04 11.09 14.41
CA LEU A 46 11.29 10.88 12.98
C LEU A 46 12.73 11.31 12.64
N PRO A 47 13.55 10.44 12.03
CA PRO A 47 14.92 10.78 11.69
C PRO A 47 14.94 11.93 10.65
N ALA A 48 15.89 12.86 10.83
CA ALA A 48 16.03 14.04 9.97
C ALA A 48 16.44 13.68 8.53
N ASN A 49 17.20 12.60 8.36
CA ASN A 49 17.62 12.11 7.05
C ASN A 49 16.46 11.41 6.33
N TRP A 50 16.01 11.96 5.20
CA TRP A 50 14.91 11.42 4.40
C TRP A 50 15.11 9.96 3.99
N PHE A 51 16.35 9.55 3.68
CA PHE A 51 16.66 8.18 3.28
C PHE A 51 16.43 7.17 4.41
N ILE A 52 16.86 7.51 5.63
CA ILE A 52 16.69 6.65 6.82
C ILE A 52 15.21 6.61 7.22
N ARG A 53 14.51 7.75 7.12
CA ARG A 53 13.09 7.85 7.43
C ARG A 53 12.25 6.89 6.59
N GLU A 54 12.50 6.85 5.28
CA GLU A 54 11.69 6.10 4.33
C GLU A 54 12.28 4.73 3.93
N ILE A 55 13.41 4.33 4.53
CA ILE A 55 14.13 3.09 4.14
C ILE A 55 13.22 1.87 4.17
N PHE A 56 12.36 1.76 5.18
CA PHE A 56 11.42 0.65 5.30
C PHE A 56 10.37 0.63 4.21
N GLY A 57 9.86 1.80 3.79
CA GLY A 57 8.93 1.90 2.67
C GLY A 57 9.60 1.55 1.34
N ILE A 58 10.83 2.03 1.11
CA ILE A 58 11.61 1.70 -0.09
C ILE A 58 11.92 0.20 -0.16
N VAL A 59 12.37 -0.38 0.96
CA VAL A 59 12.64 -1.82 1.05
C VAL A 59 11.38 -2.63 0.79
N LEU A 60 10.23 -2.22 1.35
CA LEU A 60 8.95 -2.90 1.13
C LEU A 60 8.56 -2.87 -0.36
N VAL A 61 8.70 -1.73 -1.04
CA VAL A 61 8.41 -1.62 -2.48
C VAL A 61 9.36 -2.50 -3.30
N LEU A 62 10.65 -2.51 -2.98
CA LEU A 62 11.62 -3.38 -3.67
C LEU A 62 11.31 -4.85 -3.46
N LEU A 63 10.97 -5.26 -2.23
CA LEU A 63 10.53 -6.63 -1.94
C LEU A 63 9.27 -6.98 -2.73
N TYR A 64 8.31 -6.06 -2.81
CA TYR A 64 7.09 -6.27 -3.58
C TYR A 64 7.37 -6.49 -5.08
N VAL A 65 8.26 -5.69 -5.68
CA VAL A 65 8.54 -5.77 -7.12
C VAL A 65 9.46 -6.95 -7.48
N PHE A 66 10.46 -7.27 -6.65
CA PHE A 66 11.48 -8.27 -7.00
C PHE A 66 11.27 -9.64 -6.35
N VAL A 67 10.83 -9.68 -5.09
CA VAL A 67 10.72 -10.94 -4.34
C VAL A 67 9.38 -11.63 -4.64
N VAL A 68 8.29 -10.89 -4.75
CA VAL A 68 6.96 -11.46 -5.01
C VAL A 68 6.89 -12.22 -6.33
N PRO A 69 7.44 -11.75 -7.48
CA PRO A 69 7.46 -12.55 -8.70
C PRO A 69 8.19 -13.88 -8.58
N VAL A 70 9.28 -13.92 -7.81
CA VAL A 70 10.09 -15.13 -7.58
C VAL A 70 9.36 -16.12 -6.69
N ILE A 71 8.69 -15.64 -5.64
CA ILE A 71 7.84 -16.49 -4.77
C ILE A 71 6.68 -17.06 -5.58
N LEU A 72 6.01 -16.22 -6.37
CA LEU A 72 4.91 -16.65 -7.24
C LEU A 72 5.37 -17.68 -8.28
N ALA A 73 6.61 -17.58 -8.78
CA ALA A 73 7.15 -18.51 -9.76
C ALA A 73 7.37 -19.91 -9.18
N ARG A 74 7.73 -19.99 -7.89
CA ARG A 74 7.92 -21.26 -7.18
C ARG A 74 6.62 -21.86 -6.66
N GLY A 75 5.62 -21.04 -6.38
CA GLY A 75 4.31 -21.44 -5.84
C GLY A 75 3.20 -21.47 -6.90
N ALA A 76 2.25 -20.54 -6.77
CA ALA A 76 0.98 -20.55 -7.48
C ALA A 76 1.08 -20.44 -9.02
N PHE A 77 2.14 -19.81 -9.55
CA PHE A 77 2.32 -19.62 -10.99
C PHE A 77 3.38 -20.54 -11.60
N LYS A 78 3.79 -21.63 -10.93
CA LYS A 78 4.77 -22.57 -11.47
C LYS A 78 4.39 -23.09 -12.87
N GLY A 79 3.12 -23.45 -13.07
CA GLY A 79 2.62 -23.91 -14.37
C GLY A 79 2.62 -22.83 -15.46
N TYR A 80 2.52 -21.55 -15.09
CA TYR A 80 2.65 -20.43 -16.04
C TYR A 80 4.12 -20.15 -16.35
N TYR A 81 5.02 -20.27 -15.37
CA TYR A 81 6.46 -20.13 -15.56
C TYR A 81 6.99 -21.16 -16.57
N GLU A 82 6.57 -22.43 -16.44
CA GLU A 82 6.96 -23.53 -17.34
C GLU A 82 6.45 -23.34 -18.77
N ARG A 83 5.30 -22.69 -18.98
CA ARG A 83 4.68 -22.49 -20.29
C ARG A 83 5.12 -21.22 -21.02
N LEU A 84 5.32 -20.12 -20.29
CA LEU A 84 5.64 -18.81 -20.88
C LEU A 84 7.16 -18.58 -21.05
N GLY A 85 7.99 -19.30 -20.30
CA GLY A 85 9.43 -19.04 -20.21
C GLY A 85 9.75 -17.81 -19.36
N GLY A 86 11.00 -17.72 -18.89
CA GLY A 86 11.43 -16.76 -17.87
C GLY A 86 11.10 -15.29 -18.17
N PRO A 87 11.55 -14.70 -19.29
CA PRO A 87 11.37 -13.26 -19.55
C PRO A 87 9.90 -12.84 -19.65
N ARG A 88 9.07 -13.65 -20.33
CA ARG A 88 7.65 -13.35 -20.54
C ARG A 88 6.87 -13.45 -19.23
N TYR A 89 7.19 -14.46 -18.41
CA TYR A 89 6.62 -14.59 -17.07
C TYR A 89 6.89 -13.35 -16.20
N TYR A 90 8.13 -12.85 -16.17
CA TYR A 90 8.47 -11.68 -15.36
C TYR A 90 7.66 -10.44 -15.78
N VAL A 91 7.51 -10.18 -17.07
CA VAL A 91 6.71 -9.04 -17.56
C VAL A 91 5.24 -9.20 -17.18
N THR A 92 4.66 -10.40 -17.37
CA THR A 92 3.25 -10.64 -17.01
C THR A 92 3.00 -10.46 -15.51
N VAL A 93 3.87 -11.03 -14.66
CA VAL A 93 3.70 -10.90 -13.21
C VAL A 93 3.98 -9.49 -12.74
N PHE A 94 4.93 -8.78 -13.33
CA PHE A 94 5.16 -7.37 -13.04
C PHE A 94 3.91 -6.52 -13.32
N LEU A 95 3.28 -6.70 -14.49
CA LEU A 95 2.03 -6.01 -14.83
C LEU A 95 0.89 -6.38 -13.86
N PHE A 96 0.77 -7.66 -13.52
CA PHE A 96 -0.21 -8.13 -12.55
C PHE A 96 -0.02 -7.50 -11.17
N LEU A 97 1.23 -7.43 -10.68
CA LEU A 97 1.55 -6.80 -9.41
C LEU A 97 1.27 -5.29 -9.42
N MET A 98 1.49 -4.61 -10.54
CA MET A 98 1.12 -3.20 -10.70
C MET A 98 -0.40 -3.00 -10.61
N MET A 99 -1.20 -3.88 -11.22
CA MET A 99 -2.67 -3.82 -11.10
C MET A 99 -3.13 -4.10 -9.66
N MET A 100 -2.52 -5.07 -8.98
CA MET A 100 -2.83 -5.43 -7.60
C MET A 100 -2.41 -4.37 -6.57
N SER A 101 -1.45 -3.51 -6.90
CA SER A 101 -1.00 -2.42 -6.00
C SER A 101 -2.14 -1.49 -5.59
N LEU A 102 -3.12 -1.25 -6.48
CA LEU A 102 -4.25 -0.35 -6.24
C LEU A 102 -5.23 -0.92 -5.18
N PRO A 103 -5.76 -2.15 -5.32
CA PRO A 103 -6.54 -2.80 -4.26
C PRO A 103 -5.78 -2.90 -2.93
N ILE A 104 -4.50 -3.28 -2.97
CA ILE A 104 -3.67 -3.40 -1.76
C ILE A 104 -3.59 -2.06 -1.03
N LYS A 105 -3.36 -0.97 -1.76
CA LYS A 105 -3.34 0.38 -1.20
C LYS A 105 -4.69 0.79 -0.62
N MET A 106 -5.81 0.41 -1.25
CA MET A 106 -7.15 0.65 -0.70
C MET A 106 -7.37 -0.11 0.62
N LEU A 107 -6.96 -1.38 0.70
CA LEU A 107 -7.06 -2.19 1.93
C LEU A 107 -6.18 -1.63 3.05
N ALA A 108 -4.94 -1.22 2.75
CA ALA A 108 -4.04 -0.60 3.72
C ALA A 108 -4.62 0.70 4.29
N ARG A 109 -5.31 1.48 3.46
CA ARG A 109 -6.03 2.68 3.89
C ARG A 109 -7.20 2.33 4.81
N TRP A 110 -7.94 1.26 4.55
CA TRP A 110 -9.11 0.89 5.35
C TRP A 110 -8.76 0.30 6.70
N ILE A 111 -7.77 -0.61 6.75
CA ILE A 111 -7.42 -1.33 7.98
C ILE A 111 -6.52 -0.48 8.87
N PHE A 112 -5.57 0.25 8.28
CA PHE A 112 -4.51 0.94 9.03
C PHE A 112 -4.56 2.47 8.92
N ASN A 113 -5.54 3.06 8.21
CA ASN A 113 -5.60 4.51 7.90
C ASN A 113 -4.33 5.08 7.24
N LEU A 114 -3.54 4.21 6.60
CA LEU A 114 -2.24 4.56 6.04
C LEU A 114 -2.40 5.46 4.81
N LYS A 115 -1.75 6.63 4.81
CA LYS A 115 -1.83 7.58 3.68
C LYS A 115 -0.78 7.31 2.63
N TYR A 116 0.48 7.17 3.06
CA TYR A 116 1.63 6.97 2.19
C TYR A 116 2.53 5.87 2.76
N ILE A 117 2.96 4.97 1.86
CA ILE A 117 3.97 3.93 2.09
C ILE A 117 5.35 4.57 2.05
N VAL A 118 5.58 5.45 1.08
CA VAL A 118 6.79 6.28 1.00
C VAL A 118 6.37 7.73 0.86
N ALA A 119 6.77 8.58 1.79
CA ALA A 119 6.52 10.02 1.75
C ALA A 119 7.84 10.79 1.87
N ILE A 120 8.26 11.41 0.78
CA ILE A 120 9.42 12.30 0.75
C ILE A 120 8.90 13.72 0.43
N PRO A 121 8.61 14.53 1.47
CA PRO A 121 8.15 15.90 1.31
C PRO A 121 9.07 16.76 0.43
N GLU A 122 10.38 16.52 0.49
CA GLU A 122 11.41 17.32 -0.16
C GLU A 122 11.39 17.19 -1.69
N PHE A 123 11.00 16.02 -2.21
CA PHE A 123 10.86 15.75 -3.64
C PHE A 123 9.40 15.60 -4.08
N PHE A 124 8.44 15.92 -3.19
CA PHE A 124 7.00 15.66 -3.38
C PHE A 124 6.67 14.22 -3.79
N PHE A 125 7.54 13.26 -3.46
CA PHE A 125 7.39 11.86 -3.85
C PHE A 125 6.54 11.13 -2.82
N ASN A 126 5.31 10.81 -3.19
CA ASN A 126 4.32 10.23 -2.30
C ASN A 126 3.68 9.00 -2.96
N ILE A 127 4.03 7.80 -2.47
CA ILE A 127 3.53 6.51 -2.98
C ILE A 127 2.72 5.76 -1.93
#